data_AF-A0A1H4IP41-F1
#
_entry.id   AF-A0A1H4IP41-F1
#
_cell.length_a   1.000
_cell.length_b   1.000
_cell.length_c   1.000
_cell.angle_alpha   90.00
_cell.angle_beta   90.00
_cell.angle_gamma   90.00
#
_symmetry.space_group_name_H-M   'P 1'
#
loop_
_entity.id
_entity.type
_entity.pdbx_description
1 polymer ?
#
loop_
_entity_poly.entity_id
_entity_poly.type
_entity_poly.pdbx_seq_one_letter_code
_entity_poly.pdbx_strand_id
1 'polypeptide(L)' 'MTLNAPSKLVFLLSLVIAVIALLAALNLLSFVPIPSFWIMTLAYILLAGGTMLKGV' A
#
# COMPACT_ATOMS: atom_id res chain seq x y z
N MET A 1 5.51 3.78 -22.15
CA MET A 1 5.37 3.68 -20.68
C MET A 1 6.07 2.42 -20.22
N THR A 2 7.37 2.49 -19.97
CA THR A 2 8.15 1.37 -19.42
C THR A 2 7.98 1.37 -17.91
N LEU A 3 6.99 0.63 -17.41
CA LEU A 3 6.79 0.43 -15.98
C LEU A 3 7.95 -0.43 -15.47
N ASN A 4 8.91 0.19 -14.78
CA ASN A 4 10.01 -0.53 -14.15
C ASN A 4 9.48 -1.28 -12.93
N ALA A 5 9.80 -2.58 -12.83
CA ALA A 5 9.37 -3.39 -11.72
C ALA A 5 9.78 -2.71 -10.40
N PRO A 6 8.84 -2.43 -9.46
CA PRO A 6 9.14 -1.78 -8.20
C PRO A 6 10.23 -2.55 -7.45
N SER A 7 10.96 -1.90 -6.54
CA SER A 7 11.95 -2.66 -5.74
C SER A 7 11.20 -3.77 -4.98
N LYS A 8 11.76 -4.98 -4.93
CA LYS A 8 11.13 -6.12 -4.22
C LYS A 8 10.72 -5.70 -2.80
N LEU A 9 11.53 -4.83 -2.18
CA LEU A 9 11.33 -4.25 -0.86
C LEU A 9 10.10 -3.31 -0.79
N VAL A 10 9.96 -2.39 -1.76
CA VAL A 10 8.83 -1.44 -1.82
C VAL A 10 7.51 -2.15 -2.16
N PHE A 11 7.54 -3.13 -3.06
CA PHE A 11 6.38 -3.96 -3.35
C PHE A 11 5.92 -4.71 -2.10
N LEU A 12 6.85 -5.36 -1.39
CA LEU A 12 6.54 -6.12 -0.18
C LEU A 12 5.99 -5.21 0.94
N LEU A 13 6.56 -4.01 1.13
CA LEU A 13 6.04 -3.02 2.07
C LEU A 13 4.62 -2.57 1.73
N SER A 14 4.35 -2.24 0.45
CA SER A 14 3.02 -1.84 0.01
C SER A 14 1.98 -2.96 0.19
N LEU A 15 2.39 -4.21 -0.03
CA LEU A 15 1.54 -5.39 0.14
C LEU A 15 1.16 -5.59 1.61
N VAL A 16 2.12 -5.48 2.54
CA VAL A 16 1.85 -5.62 3.97
C VAL A 16 0.86 -4.54 4.45
N ILE A 17 1.05 -3.29 4.01
CA ILE A 17 0.15 -2.18 4.38
C ILE A 17 -1.25 -2.39 3.79
N ALA A 18 -1.34 -2.90 2.55
CA ALA A 18 -2.62 -3.24 1.93
C ALA A 18 -3.36 -4.36 2.68
N VAL A 19 -2.63 -5.37 3.17
CA VAL A 19 -3.21 -6.45 3.99
C VAL A 19 -3.73 -5.90 5.32
N ILE A 20 -3.00 -4.99 5.97
CA ILE A 20 -3.44 -4.33 7.21
C ILE A 20 -4.69 -3.48 6.96
N ALA A 21 -4.75 -2.75 5.84
CA ALA A 21 -5.92 -1.98 5.44
C ALA A 21 -7.15 -2.87 5.22
N LEU A 22 -6.96 -4.04 4.60
CA LEU A 22 -8.02 -5.03 4.37
C LEU A 22 -8.56 -5.60 5.69
N LEU A 23 -7.66 -5.96 6.61
CA LEU A 23 -8.03 -6.46 7.95
C LEU A 23 -8.76 -5.37 8.76
N ALA A 24 -8.35 -4.10 8.64
CA ALA A 24 -9.05 -2.98 9.25
C ALA A 24 -10.44 -2.74 8.62
N ALA A 25 -10.59 -2.92 7.30
CA ALA A 25 -11.89 -2.78 6.62
C ALA A 25 -12.89 -3.87 7.02
N LEU A 26 -12.40 -5.08 7.31
CA LEU A 26 -13.20 -6.19 7.84
C LEU A 26 -13.58 -6.03 9.32
N ASN A 27 -13.28 -4.88 9.94
CA ASN A 27 -13.49 -4.62 11.37
C ASN A 27 -12.78 -5.61 12.33
N LEU A 28 -11.82 -6.39 11.82
CA LEU A 28 -11.02 -7.31 12.66
C LEU A 28 -10.03 -6.54 13.56
N LEU A 29 -9.73 -5.28 13.22
CA LEU A 29 -8.98 -4.34 14.05
C LEU A 29 -9.91 -3.22 14.53
N SER A 30 -10.71 -3.47 15.57
CA SER A 30 -11.61 -2.45 16.17
C SER A 30 -10.88 -1.31 16.89
N PHE A 31 -9.55 -1.32 16.94
CA PHE A 31 -8.72 -0.32 17.62
C PHE A 31 -8.18 0.78 16.71
N VAL A 32 -8.50 0.76 15.42
CA VAL A 32 -7.96 1.75 14.46
C VAL A 32 -9.01 2.84 14.22
N PRO A 33 -8.86 4.05 14.81
CA PRO A 33 -9.79 5.17 14.60
C PRO A 33 -9.62 5.86 13.22
N ILE A 34 -8.77 5.29 12.35
CA ILE A 34 -8.49 5.79 11.02
C ILE A 34 -9.33 4.98 10.03
N PRO A 35 -10.12 5.61 9.14
CA PRO A 35 -10.88 4.87 8.14
C PRO A 35 -9.94 4.03 7.28
N SER A 36 -10.26 2.74 7.14
CA SER A 36 -9.49 1.76 6.35
C SER A 36 -9.20 2.25 4.91
N PHE A 37 -10.09 3.08 4.37
CA PHE A 37 -9.91 3.78 3.10
C PHE A 37 -8.58 4.55 3.01
N TRP A 38 -8.18 5.28 4.05
CA TRP A 38 -6.94 6.08 4.06
C TRP A 38 -5.70 5.20 4.13
N ILE A 39 -5.77 4.08 4.86
CA ILE A 39 -4.67 3.11 4.97
C ILE A 39 -4.45 2.43 3.61
N MET A 40 -5.53 2.09 2.91
CA MET A 40 -5.45 1.51 1.57
C MET A 40 -4.94 2.51 0.54
N THR A 41 -5.34 3.78 0.66
CA THR A 41 -4.85 4.87 -0.19
C THR A 41 -3.34 5.06 -0.03
N LEU A 42 -2.83 5.01 1.20
CA LEU A 42 -1.39 5.05 1.50
C LEU A 42 -0.63 3.88 0.87
N ALA A 43 -1.17 2.66 0.95
CA ALA A 43 -0.57 1.49 0.32
C ALA A 43 -0.45 1.66 -1.21
N TYR A 44 -1.49 2.21 -1.84
CA TYR A 44 -1.52 2.44 -3.28
C TYR A 44 -0.59 3.59 -3.70
N ILE A 45 -0.47 4.64 -2.90
CA ILE A 45 0.50 5.73 -3.13
C ILE A 45 1.93 5.19 -3.04
N LEU A 46 2.22 4.33 -2.07
CA LEU A 46 3.54 3.67 -1.94
C LEU A 46 3.86 2.79 -3.15
N LEU A 47 2.89 2.02 -3.63
CA LEU A 47 3.05 1.18 -4.82
C LEU A 47 3.21 2.03 -6.09
N ALA A 48 2.38 3.08 -6.26
CA ALA A 48 2.45 4.00 -7.38
C ALA A 48 3.78 4.76 -7.40
N GLY A 49 4.21 5.30 -6.27
CA GLY A 49 5.53 5.92 -6.12
C GLY A 49 6.66 4.93 -6.41
N GLY A 50 6.57 3.71 -5.87
CA GLY A 50 7.57 2.66 -6.10
C GLY A 50 7.67 2.15 -7.54
N THR A 51 6.58 2.20 -8.30
CA THR A 51 6.51 1.78 -9.71
C THR A 51 6.87 2.90 -10.69
N MET A 52 6.54 4.16 -10.36
CA MET A 52 6.81 5.32 -11.21
C MET A 52 8.23 5.89 -10.99
N LEU A 53 8.70 5.97 -9.74
CA LEU A 53 10.01 6.60 -9.42
C LEU A 53 11.20 5.70 -9.72
N LYS A 54 11.00 4.41 -9.99
CA LYS A 54 12.10 3.50 -10.34
C LYS A 54 12.52 3.60 -11.81
N GLY A 55 11.90 4.49 -12.57
CA GLY A 55 12.21 4.81 -13.97
C GLY A 55 12.58 6.27 -14.23
N VAL A 56 12.64 7.10 -13.18
CA VAL A 56 13.26 8.45 -13.20
C VAL A 56 14.66 8.31 -12.63
#